data_AF-A0A7G7MCD9-F1
#
_entry.id   AF-A0A7G7MCD9-F1
#
_cell.length_a   1.000
_cell.length_b   1.000
_cell.length_c   1.000
_cell.angle_alpha   90.00
_cell.angle_beta   90.00
_cell.angle_gamma   90.00
#
_symmetry.space_group_name_H-M   'P 1'
#
loop_
_entity.id
_entity.type
_entity.pdbx_description
1 polymer ?
#
loop_
_entity_poly.entity_id
_entity_poly.type
_entity_poly.pdbx_seq_one_letter_code
_entity_poly.pdbx_strand_id
1 'polypeptide(L)'
;MQERQRQSVGVVLTLVGVQDTAVTVQHAGTPEASVAVRLGKALIYLNDRPTANALAFAWNDLARDARLLPREISSSLVAPLAGMAEPAVLIEAGGLPPMLGRVERPVGAYPHLRLVLGRVMFSVRDLGAYSSTTAAFRRAADCAVAAFPGTGRSTARQHASDEASRLFVAPRAVRRTSGREPGPMAPRVGPTNRITEQMRREA
;
A
#
# COMPACT_ATOMS: atom_id res chain seq x y z
N MET A 1 17.84 3.11 25.42
CA MET A 1 16.50 2.60 25.05
C MET A 1 16.66 1.95 23.69
N GLN A 2 16.90 0.64 23.65
CA GLN A 2 17.13 -0.10 22.40
C GLN A 2 15.81 -0.20 21.63
N GLU A 3 15.81 0.32 20.41
CA GLU A 3 14.70 0.22 19.47
C GLU A 3 14.59 -1.25 19.04
N ARG A 4 13.54 -1.96 19.49
CA ARG A 4 13.28 -3.33 19.03
C ARG A 4 13.07 -3.26 17.52
N GLN A 5 13.94 -3.94 16.76
CA GLN A 5 13.74 -4.18 15.33
C GLN A 5 12.35 -4.79 15.13
N ARG A 6 11.41 -4.00 14.62
CA ARG A 6 10.11 -4.49 14.21
C ARG A 6 10.28 -5.17 12.86
N GLN A 7 10.28 -6.50 12.87
CA GLN A 7 10.16 -7.27 11.65
C GLN A 7 8.79 -7.02 11.03
N SER A 8 8.75 -6.84 9.71
CA SER A 8 7.52 -6.67 8.94
C SER A 8 7.54 -7.62 7.75
N VAL A 9 6.42 -8.32 7.52
CA VAL A 9 6.23 -9.21 6.39
C VAL A 9 5.30 -8.53 5.38
N GLY A 10 5.66 -8.55 4.11
CA GLY A 10 4.86 -8.05 3.00
C GLY A 10 4.76 -9.09 1.89
N VAL A 11 3.77 -8.92 1.01
CA VAL A 11 3.53 -9.83 -0.11
C VAL A 11 3.70 -9.07 -1.42
N VAL A 12 4.37 -9.69 -2.39
CA VAL A 12 4.49 -9.16 -3.74
C VAL A 12 3.75 -10.07 -4.72
N LEU A 13 2.71 -9.54 -5.35
CA LEU A 13 1.97 -10.19 -6.42
C LEU A 13 2.51 -9.68 -7.75
N THR A 14 3.30 -10.49 -8.45
CA THR A 14 3.79 -10.15 -9.78
C THR A 14 2.81 -10.67 -10.82
N LEU A 15 2.27 -9.76 -11.65
CA LEU A 15 1.23 -10.05 -12.63
C LEU A 15 1.79 -9.88 -14.04
N VAL A 16 1.69 -10.94 -14.85
CA VAL A 16 2.14 -11.00 -16.24
C VAL A 16 1.06 -11.66 -17.08
N GLY A 17 0.75 -11.08 -18.23
CA GLY A 17 -0.28 -11.53 -19.15
C GLY A 17 -1.69 -11.33 -18.61
N VAL A 18 -2.69 -11.77 -19.38
CA VAL A 18 -4.09 -11.76 -18.94
C VAL A 18 -4.24 -12.66 -17.71
N GLN A 19 -4.81 -12.11 -16.64
CA GLN A 19 -5.05 -12.84 -15.40
C GLN A 19 -6.36 -13.62 -15.47
N ASP A 20 -6.37 -14.83 -14.89
CA ASP A 20 -7.61 -15.55 -14.62
C ASP A 20 -8.30 -14.89 -13.42
N THR A 21 -9.42 -14.21 -13.68
CA THR A 21 -10.13 -13.42 -12.67
C THR A 21 -11.53 -13.93 -12.42
N ALA A 22 -11.94 -13.99 -11.15
CA ALA A 22 -13.32 -14.24 -10.77
C ALA A 22 -13.74 -13.27 -9.67
N VAL A 23 -14.99 -12.80 -9.73
CA VAL A 23 -15.60 -11.95 -8.70
C VAL A 23 -16.85 -12.64 -8.21
N THR A 24 -16.93 -12.90 -6.92
CA THR A 24 -18.09 -13.52 -6.27
C THR A 24 -18.52 -12.69 -5.07
N VAL A 25 -19.82 -12.76 -4.76
CA VAL A 25 -20.38 -12.14 -3.57
C VAL A 25 -20.74 -13.24 -2.60
N GLN A 26 -20.35 -13.09 -1.34
CA GLN A 26 -20.71 -13.98 -0.26
C GLN A 26 -21.62 -13.25 0.72
N HIS A 27 -22.63 -13.96 1.25
CA HIS A 27 -23.54 -13.47 2.28
C HIS A 27 -24.13 -12.07 2.01
N ALA A 28 -24.55 -11.81 0.76
CA ALA A 28 -25.05 -10.50 0.35
C ALA A 28 -26.16 -9.97 1.27
N GLY A 29 -26.08 -8.69 1.65
CA GLY A 29 -27.07 -8.04 2.51
C GLY A 29 -26.98 -8.37 4.00
N THR A 30 -26.04 -9.22 4.43
CA THR A 30 -25.79 -9.50 5.85
C THR A 30 -24.60 -8.70 6.39
N PRO A 31 -24.41 -8.63 7.72
CA PRO A 31 -23.19 -8.07 8.31
C PRO A 31 -21.90 -8.84 7.98
N GLU A 32 -22.03 -10.06 7.49
CA GLU A 32 -20.92 -10.93 7.06
C GLU A 32 -20.72 -10.89 5.54
N ALA A 33 -21.40 -9.96 4.86
CA ALA A 33 -21.24 -9.78 3.43
C ALA A 33 -19.77 -9.55 3.07
N SER A 34 -19.31 -10.17 1.98
CA SER A 34 -18.00 -9.92 1.41
C SER A 34 -18.03 -10.04 -0.11
N VAL A 35 -17.14 -9.31 -0.77
CA VAL A 35 -16.88 -9.47 -2.19
C VAL A 35 -15.51 -10.10 -2.35
N ALA A 36 -15.46 -11.30 -2.91
CA ALA A 36 -14.23 -12.03 -3.13
C ALA A 36 -13.76 -11.82 -4.58
N VAL A 37 -12.50 -11.40 -4.74
CA VAL A 37 -11.83 -11.21 -6.03
C VAL A 37 -10.68 -12.19 -6.13
N ARG A 38 -10.80 -13.16 -7.03
CA ARG A 38 -9.71 -14.05 -7.41
C ARG A 38 -8.92 -13.41 -8.54
N LEU A 39 -7.60 -13.32 -8.39
CA LEU A 39 -6.66 -12.85 -9.40
C LEU A 39 -5.54 -13.89 -9.52
N GLY A 40 -5.64 -14.77 -10.52
CA GLY A 40 -4.79 -15.96 -10.61
C GLY A 40 -4.92 -16.81 -9.34
N LYS A 41 -3.84 -16.84 -8.54
CA LYS A 41 -3.74 -17.58 -7.26
C LYS A 41 -3.90 -16.71 -6.02
N ALA A 42 -4.13 -15.41 -6.19
CA ALA A 42 -4.46 -14.50 -5.08
C ALA A 42 -5.98 -14.43 -4.91
N LEU A 43 -6.44 -14.43 -3.65
CA LEU A 43 -7.83 -14.23 -3.27
C LEU A 43 -7.93 -13.02 -2.36
N ILE A 44 -8.72 -12.03 -2.76
CA ILE A 44 -8.89 -10.77 -2.04
C ILE A 44 -10.33 -10.66 -1.57
N TYR A 45 -10.55 -10.59 -0.26
CA TYR A 45 -11.84 -10.29 0.34
C TYR A 45 -11.97 -8.80 0.61
N LEU A 46 -13.03 -8.20 0.06
CA LEU A 46 -13.41 -6.82 0.31
C LEU A 46 -14.61 -6.84 1.25
N ASN A 47 -14.46 -6.21 2.40
CA ASN A 47 -15.45 -6.28 3.48
C ASN A 47 -16.40 -5.07 3.52
N ASP A 48 -16.15 -4.04 2.70
CA ASP A 48 -16.97 -2.85 2.65
C ASP A 48 -16.95 -2.19 1.26
N ARG A 49 -18.04 -1.47 0.95
CA ARG A 49 -18.22 -0.76 -0.31
C ARG A 49 -17.17 0.36 -0.54
N PRO A 50 -16.85 1.22 0.46
CA PRO A 50 -15.78 2.20 0.30
C PRO A 50 -14.45 1.60 -0.16
N THR A 51 -14.03 0.48 0.42
CA THR A 51 -12.78 -0.21 0.08
C THR A 51 -12.80 -0.75 -1.35
N ALA A 52 -13.90 -1.38 -1.77
CA ALA A 52 -14.04 -1.85 -3.15
C ALA A 52 -13.97 -0.71 -4.17
N ASN A 53 -14.65 0.40 -3.90
CA ASN A 53 -14.63 1.59 -4.74
C ASN A 53 -13.24 2.23 -4.79
N ALA A 54 -12.58 2.37 -3.64
CA ALA A 54 -11.27 2.99 -3.54
C ALA A 54 -10.21 2.17 -4.30
N LEU A 55 -10.29 0.85 -4.25
CA LEU A 55 -9.41 -0.03 -5.01
C LEU A 55 -9.67 0.11 -6.52
N ALA A 56 -10.92 0.04 -6.96
CA ALA A 56 -11.28 0.26 -8.37
C ALA A 56 -10.82 1.63 -8.88
N PHE A 57 -10.97 2.68 -8.06
CA PHE A 57 -10.51 4.03 -8.37
C PHE A 57 -8.98 4.09 -8.47
N ALA A 58 -8.24 3.54 -7.52
CA ALA A 58 -6.77 3.54 -7.55
C ALA A 58 -6.21 2.85 -8.80
N TRP A 59 -6.80 1.72 -9.22
CA TRP A 59 -6.43 1.08 -10.47
C TRP A 59 -6.76 1.93 -11.69
N ASN A 60 -7.90 2.61 -11.69
CA ASN A 60 -8.32 3.49 -12.78
C ASN A 60 -7.45 4.75 -12.91
N ASP A 61 -7.04 5.33 -11.79
CA ASP A 61 -6.18 6.53 -11.75
C ASP A 61 -4.82 6.28 -12.43
N LEU A 62 -4.36 5.04 -12.36
CA LEU A 62 -3.15 4.56 -12.99
C LEU A 62 -3.25 4.28 -14.50
N ALA A 63 -4.41 4.51 -15.13
CA ALA A 63 -4.61 4.17 -16.54
C ALA A 63 -3.69 4.91 -17.51
N ARG A 64 -3.27 6.14 -17.16
CA ARG A 64 -2.31 6.90 -17.97
C ARG A 64 -0.92 6.29 -17.87
N ASP A 65 -0.48 6.00 -16.66
CA ASP A 65 0.82 5.39 -16.38
C ASP A 65 0.92 4.00 -17.00
N ALA A 66 -0.16 3.21 -16.95
CA ALA A 66 -0.22 1.87 -17.52
C ALA A 66 0.07 1.84 -19.03
N ARG A 67 -0.14 2.94 -19.78
CA ARG A 67 0.20 3.03 -21.21
C ARG A 67 1.70 2.90 -21.50
N LEU A 68 2.53 3.06 -20.47
CA LEU A 68 3.98 2.90 -20.54
C LEU A 68 4.42 1.45 -20.38
N LEU A 69 3.50 0.56 -20.00
CA LEU A 69 3.79 -0.87 -19.89
C LEU A 69 3.93 -1.48 -21.28
N PRO A 70 4.79 -2.49 -21.43
CA PRO A 70 4.80 -3.31 -22.64
C PRO A 70 3.42 -3.93 -22.89
N ARG A 71 3.12 -4.16 -24.17
CA ARG A 71 1.86 -4.80 -24.56
C ARG A 71 1.78 -6.23 -24.03
N GLU A 72 2.86 -6.97 -24.23
CA GLU A 72 3.02 -8.36 -23.82
C GLU A 72 4.44 -8.58 -23.31
N ILE A 73 4.57 -9.38 -22.27
CA ILE A 73 5.84 -9.87 -21.74
C ILE A 73 5.72 -11.38 -21.57
N SER A 74 6.83 -12.09 -21.77
CA SER A 74 6.89 -13.52 -21.53
C SER A 74 6.50 -13.87 -20.09
N SER A 75 5.55 -14.79 -19.94
CA SER A 75 5.15 -15.34 -18.64
C SER A 75 6.27 -16.10 -17.94
N SER A 76 7.36 -16.45 -18.65
CA SER A 76 8.55 -17.04 -18.06
C SER A 76 9.21 -16.17 -16.99
N LEU A 77 8.96 -14.85 -16.98
CA LEU A 77 9.45 -13.95 -15.91
C LEU A 77 8.84 -14.23 -14.53
N VAL A 78 7.70 -14.94 -14.49
CA VAL A 78 7.03 -15.34 -13.24
C VAL A 78 6.87 -16.86 -13.18
N ALA A 79 7.75 -17.59 -13.88
CA ALA A 79 7.73 -19.04 -13.83
C ALA A 79 7.93 -19.52 -12.37
N PRO A 80 7.15 -20.52 -11.93
CA PRO A 80 7.35 -21.14 -10.64
C PRO A 80 8.76 -21.72 -10.52
N LEU A 81 9.35 -21.64 -9.33
CA LEU A 81 10.59 -22.38 -9.08
C LEU A 81 10.26 -23.88 -9.07
N ALA A 82 10.96 -24.64 -9.91
CA ALA A 82 10.78 -26.09 -9.99
C ALA A 82 10.98 -26.73 -8.61
N GLY A 83 10.03 -27.56 -8.20
CA GLY A 83 10.04 -28.21 -6.89
C GLY A 83 9.51 -27.36 -5.72
N MET A 84 9.13 -26.10 -5.94
CA MET A 84 8.45 -25.28 -4.95
C MET A 84 6.95 -25.18 -5.24
N ALA A 85 6.14 -25.38 -4.21
CA ALA A 85 4.71 -25.08 -4.29
C ALA A 85 4.53 -23.57 -4.50
N GLU A 86 3.74 -23.18 -5.49
CA GLU A 86 3.42 -21.78 -5.68
C GLU A 86 2.58 -21.24 -4.54
N PRO A 87 2.96 -20.11 -3.92
CA PRO A 87 2.21 -19.56 -2.80
C PRO A 87 0.85 -19.01 -3.28
N ALA A 88 -0.23 -19.48 -2.67
CA ALA A 88 -1.52 -18.82 -2.73
C ALA A 88 -1.60 -17.78 -1.60
N VAL A 89 -2.21 -16.62 -1.89
CA VAL A 89 -2.28 -15.51 -0.93
C VAL A 89 -3.73 -15.14 -0.71
N LEU A 90 -4.12 -15.10 0.56
CA LEU A 90 -5.39 -14.53 1.03
C LEU A 90 -5.15 -13.11 1.53
N ILE A 91 -5.91 -12.14 1.01
CA ILE A 91 -5.83 -10.74 1.40
C ILE A 91 -7.20 -10.31 1.87
N GLU A 92 -7.30 -9.87 3.13
CA GLU A 92 -8.50 -9.22 3.64
C GLU A 92 -8.28 -7.71 3.62
N ALA A 93 -9.16 -6.99 2.93
CA ALA A 93 -9.11 -5.55 2.80
C ALA A 93 -10.40 -4.92 3.32
N GLY A 94 -10.23 -3.98 4.25
CA GLY A 94 -11.30 -3.14 4.77
C GLY A 94 -10.72 -1.85 5.36
N GLY A 95 -11.58 -0.84 5.54
CA GLY A 95 -11.19 0.39 6.23
C GLY A 95 -10.27 1.32 5.43
N LEU A 96 -10.31 1.27 4.09
CA LEU A 96 -9.56 2.18 3.20
C LEU A 96 -8.04 2.19 3.46
N PRO A 97 -7.35 1.06 3.29
CA PRO A 97 -5.89 1.02 3.42
C PRO A 97 -5.21 2.02 2.47
N PRO A 98 -4.05 2.59 2.86
CA PRO A 98 -3.32 3.51 2.01
C PRO A 98 -2.91 2.81 0.70
N MET A 99 -3.19 3.50 -0.41
CA MET A 99 -2.87 3.04 -1.76
C MET A 99 -1.93 4.02 -2.43
N LEU A 100 -0.82 3.49 -2.96
CA LEU A 100 0.19 4.28 -3.67
C LEU A 100 0.60 3.56 -4.94
N GLY A 101 0.39 4.20 -6.08
CA GLY A 101 0.67 3.66 -7.40
C GLY A 101 1.71 4.49 -8.15
N ARG A 102 2.62 3.84 -8.87
CA ARG A 102 3.54 4.49 -9.81
C ARG A 102 4.11 3.50 -10.83
N VAL A 103 4.53 3.99 -11.99
CA VAL A 103 5.37 3.22 -12.91
C VAL A 103 6.84 3.38 -12.55
N GLU A 104 7.55 2.26 -12.52
CA GLU A 104 9.00 2.20 -12.34
C GLU A 104 9.68 1.78 -13.64
N ARG A 105 10.78 2.45 -13.96
CA ARG A 105 11.59 2.24 -15.17
C ARG A 105 13.04 1.91 -14.78
N PRO A 106 13.29 0.71 -14.23
CA PRO A 106 14.64 0.29 -13.88
C PRO A 106 15.54 0.23 -15.12
N VAL A 107 16.82 0.58 -14.95
CA VAL A 107 17.83 0.49 -16.02
C VAL A 107 18.01 -0.98 -16.41
N GLY A 108 17.95 -1.27 -17.70
CA GLY A 108 18.15 -2.63 -18.23
C GLY A 108 16.96 -3.59 -18.05
N ALA A 109 15.80 -3.11 -17.62
CA ALA A 109 14.59 -3.92 -17.48
C ALA A 109 13.34 -3.19 -18.00
N TYR A 110 12.30 -3.96 -18.31
CA TYR A 110 11.04 -3.40 -18.77
C TYR A 110 10.36 -2.53 -17.69
N PRO A 111 9.69 -1.44 -18.08
CA PRO A 111 8.83 -0.70 -17.18
C PRO A 111 7.80 -1.61 -16.53
N HIS A 112 7.50 -1.38 -15.26
CA HIS A 112 6.43 -2.07 -14.56
C HIS A 112 5.68 -1.12 -13.66
N LEU A 113 4.40 -1.40 -13.43
CA LEU A 113 3.57 -0.61 -12.54
C LEU A 113 3.59 -1.25 -11.17
N ARG A 114 3.83 -0.44 -10.13
CA ARG A 114 3.70 -0.85 -8.74
C ARG A 114 2.53 -0.16 -8.10
N LEU A 115 1.64 -0.93 -7.51
CA LEU A 115 0.57 -0.45 -6.63
C LEU A 115 0.73 -1.11 -5.27
N VAL A 116 0.93 -0.30 -4.23
CA VAL A 116 1.00 -0.77 -2.84
C VAL A 116 -0.36 -0.58 -2.20
N LEU A 117 -0.88 -1.63 -1.57
CA LEU A 117 -2.12 -1.69 -0.80
C LEU A 117 -1.77 -2.19 0.61
N GLY A 118 -1.54 -1.28 1.54
CA GLY A 118 -1.03 -1.65 2.87
C GLY A 118 0.29 -2.42 2.80
N ARG A 119 0.26 -3.73 3.05
CA ARG A 119 1.43 -4.63 3.00
C ARG A 119 1.51 -5.50 1.74
N VAL A 120 0.53 -5.37 0.85
CA VAL A 120 0.47 -6.07 -0.43
C VAL A 120 0.98 -5.14 -1.51
N MET A 121 1.85 -5.64 -2.38
CA MET A 121 2.35 -4.92 -3.53
C MET A 121 2.01 -5.67 -4.81
N PHE A 122 1.27 -5.02 -5.70
CA PHE A 122 1.06 -5.48 -7.05
C PHE A 122 2.20 -4.97 -7.93
N SER A 123 2.86 -5.87 -8.66
CA SER A 123 3.90 -5.58 -9.64
C SER A 123 3.41 -6.03 -11.01
N VAL A 124 2.87 -5.09 -11.78
CA VAL A 124 2.19 -5.33 -13.06
C VAL A 124 3.17 -5.13 -14.19
N ARG A 125 3.40 -6.17 -14.98
CA ARG A 125 4.46 -6.20 -15.98
C ARG A 125 4.01 -5.79 -17.38
N ASP A 126 2.73 -5.97 -17.71
CA ASP A 126 2.20 -5.64 -19.05
C ASP A 126 0.75 -5.15 -19.02
N LEU A 127 0.28 -4.72 -20.18
CA LEU A 127 -1.08 -4.22 -20.39
C LEU A 127 -2.17 -5.31 -20.20
N GLY A 128 -1.86 -6.58 -20.50
CA GLY A 128 -2.79 -7.69 -20.29
C GLY A 128 -3.10 -7.88 -18.82
N ALA A 129 -2.07 -7.86 -17.98
CA ALA A 129 -2.20 -7.93 -16.53
C ALA A 129 -2.94 -6.72 -15.98
N TYR A 130 -2.57 -5.52 -16.40
CA TYR A 130 -3.22 -4.28 -15.94
C TYR A 130 -4.72 -4.26 -16.29
N SER A 131 -5.08 -4.58 -17.53
CA SER A 131 -6.46 -4.50 -18.01
C SER A 131 -7.38 -5.52 -17.35
N SER A 132 -6.95 -6.79 -17.27
CA SER A 132 -7.72 -7.86 -16.63
C SER A 132 -7.91 -7.60 -15.13
N THR A 133 -6.86 -7.16 -14.43
CA THR A 133 -6.96 -6.79 -13.01
C THR A 133 -7.86 -5.58 -12.78
N THR A 134 -7.74 -4.54 -13.59
CA THR A 134 -8.61 -3.34 -13.49
C THR A 134 -10.07 -3.69 -13.74
N ALA A 135 -10.36 -4.55 -14.72
CA ALA A 135 -11.72 -5.03 -15.00
C ALA A 135 -12.29 -5.82 -13.81
N ALA A 136 -11.49 -6.68 -13.18
CA ALA A 136 -11.91 -7.43 -12.00
C ALA A 136 -12.27 -6.50 -10.82
N PHE A 137 -11.45 -5.48 -10.54
CA PHE A 137 -11.75 -4.54 -9.45
C PHE A 137 -12.93 -3.62 -9.74
N ARG A 138 -13.14 -3.21 -10.99
CA ARG A 138 -14.37 -2.49 -11.38
C ARG A 138 -15.61 -3.36 -11.14
N ARG A 139 -15.58 -4.62 -11.59
CA ARG A 139 -16.66 -5.58 -11.33
C ARG A 139 -16.88 -5.82 -9.84
N ALA A 140 -15.82 -5.87 -9.05
CA ALA A 140 -15.91 -5.98 -7.60
C ALA A 140 -16.59 -4.77 -6.96
N ALA A 141 -16.30 -3.55 -7.44
CA ALA A 141 -16.99 -2.34 -7.00
C ALA A 141 -18.48 -2.36 -7.37
N ASP A 142 -18.83 -2.82 -8.57
CA ASP A 142 -20.24 -2.99 -8.98
C ASP A 142 -20.96 -4.02 -8.09
N CYS A 143 -20.34 -5.18 -7.85
CA CYS A 143 -20.84 -6.21 -6.95
C CYS A 143 -20.99 -5.70 -5.51
N ALA A 144 -20.09 -4.82 -5.06
CA ALA A 144 -20.13 -4.23 -3.72
C ALA A 144 -21.36 -3.35 -3.51
N VAL A 145 -21.92 -2.73 -4.55
CA VAL A 145 -23.19 -1.98 -4.45
C VAL A 145 -24.34 -2.89 -4.01
N ALA A 146 -24.40 -4.10 -4.57
CA ALA A 146 -25.43 -5.08 -4.24
C ALA A 146 -25.13 -5.86 -2.95
N ALA A 147 -23.85 -6.15 -2.68
CA ALA A 147 -23.42 -6.91 -1.51
C ALA A 147 -23.60 -6.14 -0.21
N PHE A 148 -23.35 -4.83 -0.27
CA PHE A 148 -23.43 -3.89 0.86
C PHE A 148 -24.56 -2.90 0.60
N PRO A 149 -25.84 -3.33 0.60
CA PRO A 149 -26.96 -2.42 0.45
C PRO A 149 -26.81 -1.38 1.55
N GLY A 150 -26.68 -0.11 1.15
CA GLY A 150 -26.32 1.00 2.03
C GLY A 150 -27.20 0.99 3.27
N THR A 151 -26.69 0.38 4.34
CA THR A 151 -27.38 0.41 5.60
C THR A 151 -27.03 1.75 6.20
N GLY A 152 -28.00 2.64 6.32
CA GLY A 152 -27.96 3.73 7.30
C GLY A 152 -27.83 3.24 8.76
N ARG A 153 -27.32 2.01 8.97
CA ARG A 153 -27.06 1.30 10.23
C ARG A 153 -25.59 0.90 10.39
N SER A 154 -24.70 1.22 9.44
CA SER A 154 -23.25 1.07 9.56
C SER A 154 -22.61 2.14 10.47
N THR A 155 -23.21 2.40 11.62
CA THR A 155 -22.63 3.30 12.62
C THR A 155 -22.44 2.58 13.93
N ALA A 156 -23.44 1.98 14.57
CA ALA A 156 -23.27 1.49 15.95
C ALA A 156 -22.12 0.46 16.14
N ARG A 157 -22.03 -0.59 15.32
CA ARG A 157 -20.97 -1.62 15.47
C ARG A 157 -19.61 -1.16 14.96
N GLN A 158 -19.59 -0.43 13.84
CA GLN A 158 -18.36 0.12 13.25
C GLN A 158 -17.78 1.20 14.18
N HIS A 159 -18.63 2.07 14.71
CA HIS A 159 -18.29 3.12 15.67
C HIS A 159 -17.87 2.51 17.01
N ALA A 160 -18.51 1.43 17.48
CA ALA A 160 -18.05 0.69 18.66
C ALA A 160 -16.70 0.00 18.43
N SER A 161 -16.44 -0.53 17.23
CA SER A 161 -15.15 -1.15 16.88
C SER A 161 -14.05 -0.10 16.72
N ASP A 162 -14.35 1.05 16.11
CA ASP A 162 -13.42 2.18 15.97
C ASP A 162 -13.14 2.82 17.33
N GLU A 163 -14.15 2.95 18.19
CA GLU A 163 -14.02 3.44 19.57
C GLU A 163 -13.20 2.46 20.42
N ALA A 164 -13.50 1.16 20.37
CA ALA A 164 -12.70 0.14 21.03
C ALA A 164 -11.24 0.16 20.53
N SER A 165 -11.02 0.27 19.23
CA SER A 165 -9.68 0.35 18.64
C SER A 165 -8.89 1.57 19.15
N ARG A 166 -9.56 2.71 19.38
CA ARG A 166 -8.94 3.90 19.99
C ARG A 166 -8.56 3.67 21.46
N LEU A 167 -9.32 2.87 22.20
CA LEU A 167 -9.00 2.53 23.60
C LEU A 167 -7.78 1.60 23.71
N PHE A 168 -7.51 0.78 22.70
CA PHE A 168 -6.37 -0.14 22.68
C PHE A 168 -5.07 0.48 22.11
N VAL A 169 -5.10 1.70 21.57
CA VAL A 169 -3.87 2.45 21.26
C VAL A 169 -3.28 2.98 22.56
N ALA A 170 -2.26 2.30 23.08
CA ALA A 170 -1.56 2.70 24.30
C ALA A 170 -1.14 4.18 24.24
N PRO A 171 -1.32 4.97 25.32
CA PRO A 171 -0.86 6.35 25.36
C PRO A 171 0.63 6.41 25.02
N ARG A 172 0.99 7.18 23.99
CA ARG A 172 2.39 7.55 23.74
C ARG A 172 2.89 8.20 25.02
N ALA A 173 3.84 7.57 25.70
CA ALA A 173 4.49 8.12 26.87
C ALA A 173 5.03 9.52 26.51
N VAL A 174 4.40 10.55 27.06
CA VAL A 174 4.86 11.93 26.97
C VAL A 174 6.21 11.93 27.67
N ARG A 175 7.28 12.01 26.87
CA ARG A 175 8.64 12.15 27.37
C ARG A 175 8.73 13.54 28.01
N ARG A 176 8.43 13.63 29.30
CA ARG A 176 8.67 14.80 30.14
C ARG A 176 10.15 15.16 30.01
N THR A 177 10.44 16.17 29.21
CA THR A 177 11.68 16.92 29.26
C THR A 177 11.68 17.66 30.59
N SER A 178 12.26 17.03 31.61
CA SER A 178 12.62 17.71 32.87
C SER A 178 13.52 18.88 32.51
N GLY A 179 13.05 20.08 32.87
CA GLY A 179 13.75 21.34 32.67
C GLY A 179 15.16 21.28 33.22
N ARG A 180 16.12 21.57 32.35
CA ARG A 180 17.48 21.91 32.73
C ARG A 180 17.47 23.42 32.98
N GLU A 181 17.67 23.80 34.24
CA GLU A 181 17.83 25.17 34.69
C GLU A 181 18.97 25.87 33.94
N PRO A 182 18.78 27.13 33.48
CA PRO A 182 19.87 27.97 33.00
C PRO A 182 20.62 28.59 34.19
N GLY A 183 21.86 28.13 34.41
CA GLY A 183 22.80 28.75 35.35
C GLY A 183 23.29 30.14 34.87
N PRO A 184 23.74 31.00 35.80
CA PRO A 184 23.96 32.42 35.56
C PRO A 184 25.18 32.74 34.67
N MET A 185 24.97 33.78 33.85
CA MET A 185 25.95 34.48 33.01
C MET A 185 27.23 34.88 33.75
N ALA A 186 28.38 34.53 33.18
CA ALA A 186 29.64 35.23 33.43
C ALA A 186 30.09 35.95 32.15
N PRO A 187 30.52 37.21 32.21
CA PRO A 187 30.97 37.97 31.05
C PRO A 187 32.47 37.76 30.79
N ARG A 188 32.84 37.52 29.53
CA ARG A 188 34.21 37.67 28.98
C ARG A 188 34.04 38.29 27.58
N VAL A 189 34.17 39.60 27.43
CA VAL A 189 35.42 40.35 27.17
C VAL A 189 36.20 39.73 26.00
N GLY A 190 36.16 40.41 24.84
CA GLY A 190 37.02 40.12 23.66
C GLY A 190 38.51 40.35 23.97
N PRO A 191 39.46 40.22 23.01
CA PRO A 191 39.49 41.07 21.80
C PRO A 191 39.96 40.39 20.49
N THR A 192 39.53 40.99 19.37
CA THR A 192 40.31 41.50 18.22
C THR A 192 41.28 40.60 17.40
N ASN A 193 41.22 40.86 16.08
CA ASN A 193 42.24 40.67 15.02
C ASN A 193 42.40 39.26 14.46
N ARG A 194 42.77 39.02 13.18
CA ARG A 194 43.08 39.80 11.96
C ARG A 194 43.07 38.73 10.84
N ILE A 195 42.51 38.99 9.66
CA ILE A 195 43.23 39.21 8.39
C ILE A 195 44.41 38.25 8.16
N THR A 196 44.38 37.46 7.07
CA THR A 196 45.37 37.32 5.95
C THR A 196 45.02 36.01 5.20
N GLU A 197 44.44 36.02 3.99
CA GLU A 197 45.06 36.17 2.66
C GLU A 197 45.87 34.95 2.15
N GLN A 198 45.74 34.67 0.84
CA GLN A 198 46.63 33.87 -0.05
C GLN A 198 46.62 32.34 0.11
N MET A 199 46.72 31.47 -0.91
CA MET A 199 47.01 31.52 -2.36
C MET A 199 46.53 30.13 -2.90
N ARG A 200 45.81 30.00 -4.02
CA ARG A 200 46.24 29.98 -5.43
C ARG A 200 47.41 29.01 -5.75
N ARG A 201 47.12 28.06 -6.68
CA ARG A 201 48.03 27.23 -7.51
C ARG A 201 48.67 26.03 -6.79
N GLU A 202 48.98 24.89 -7.39
CA GLU A 202 48.80 24.24 -8.70
C GLU A 202 49.29 22.78 -8.46
N ALA A 203 48.59 21.78 -8.99
CA ALA A 203 49.12 20.51 -9.50
C ALA A 203 47.98 19.71 -10.13
#